data_AF-A0A7V2AV26-F1
#
_entry.id   AF-A0A7V2AV26-F1
#
_cell.length_a   1.000
_cell.length_b   1.000
_cell.length_c   1.000
_cell.angle_alpha   90.00
_cell.angle_beta   90.00
_cell.angle_gamma   90.00
#
_symmetry.space_group_name_H-M   'P 1'
#
loop_
_entity.id
_entity.type
_entity.pdbx_description
1 polymer ?
#
loop_
_entity_poly.entity_id
_entity_poly.type
_entity_poly.pdbx_seq_one_letter_code
_entity_poly.pdbx_strand_id
1 'polypeptide(L)' 'MIMTESNGGKTKAGRSVMIRFLDRVEKIGNRLPHPASLFAIFAFATAVASWLICRAGVTAVHPGTGATISAVNMIS' A
#
# COMPACT_ATOMS: atom_id res chain seq x y z
N MET A 1 -52.88 -23.51 -23.25
CA MET A 1 -52.97 -22.99 -21.87
C MET A 1 -52.20 -23.92 -20.95
N ILE A 2 -50.89 -23.70 -20.77
CA ILE A 2 -50.08 -24.35 -19.73
C ILE A 2 -49.13 -23.29 -19.17
N MET A 3 -49.44 -22.90 -17.94
CA MET A 3 -48.62 -22.40 -16.84
C MET A 3 -47.23 -21.86 -17.17
N THR A 4 -47.08 -20.54 -17.05
CA THR A 4 -45.82 -19.83 -16.88
C THR A 4 -45.27 -20.06 -15.47
N GLU A 5 -44.13 -20.72 -15.32
CA GLU A 5 -43.31 -20.61 -14.11
C GLU A 5 -42.31 -19.46 -14.29
N SER A 6 -42.65 -18.29 -13.74
CA SER A 6 -41.69 -17.22 -13.45
C SER A 6 -41.06 -17.50 -12.09
N ASN A 7 -40.03 -18.35 -12.05
CA ASN A 7 -39.28 -18.65 -10.83
C ASN A 7 -38.03 -17.75 -10.72
N GLY A 8 -37.83 -17.19 -9.52
CA GLY A 8 -36.51 -16.76 -9.07
C GLY A 8 -36.34 -15.24 -8.93
N GLY A 9 -37.15 -14.62 -8.07
CA GLY A 9 -36.84 -13.32 -7.49
C GLY A 9 -35.43 -13.34 -6.88
N LYS A 10 -34.49 -12.66 -7.53
CA LYS A 10 -33.17 -12.38 -6.97
C LYS A 10 -33.37 -11.35 -5.85
N THR A 11 -33.70 -11.81 -4.65
CA THR A 11 -33.61 -10.97 -3.45
C THR A 11 -32.16 -10.53 -3.36
N LYS A 12 -31.91 -9.26 -3.70
CA LYS A 12 -30.59 -8.64 -3.55
C LYS A 12 -30.33 -8.50 -2.05
N ALA A 13 -29.92 -9.60 -1.42
CA ALA A 13 -29.36 -9.59 -0.08
C ALA A 13 -28.30 -8.49 -0.08
N GLY A 14 -28.48 -7.47 0.77
CA GLY A 14 -27.56 -6.35 0.87
C GLY A 14 -26.14 -6.91 0.99
N ARG A 15 -25.34 -6.76 -0.07
CA ARG A 15 -24.04 -7.43 -0.23
C ARG A 15 -23.29 -7.34 1.09
N SER A 16 -23.11 -8.49 1.76
CA SER A 16 -22.50 -8.60 3.08
C SER A 16 -21.24 -7.75 3.11
N VAL A 17 -21.06 -6.93 4.15
CA VAL A 17 -19.94 -6.01 4.29
C VAL A 17 -18.60 -6.74 4.12
N MET A 18 -18.54 -8.00 4.53
CA MET A 18 -17.39 -8.90 4.34
C MET A 18 -17.06 -9.16 2.86
N ILE A 19 -18.06 -9.35 2.00
CA ILE A 19 -17.86 -9.57 0.56
C ILE A 19 -17.34 -8.29 -0.09
N ARG A 20 -17.87 -7.12 0.28
CA ARG A 20 -17.35 -5.84 -0.22
C ARG A 20 -15.91 -5.59 0.20
N PHE A 21 -15.52 -6.04 1.39
CA PHE A 21 -14.14 -5.99 1.86
C PHE A 21 -13.24 -6.90 1.03
N LEU A 22 -13.64 -8.15 0.80
CA LEU A 22 -12.87 -9.10 0.00
C LEU A 22 -12.72 -8.64 -1.46
N ASP A 23 -13.78 -8.10 -2.08
CA ASP A 23 -13.75 -7.50 -3.43
C ASP A 23 -12.68 -6.39 -3.52
N ARG A 24 -12.49 -5.62 -2.43
CA ARG A 24 -11.50 -4.55 -2.37
C ARG A 24 -10.08 -5.11 -2.22
N VAL A 25 -9.89 -6.10 -1.36
CA VAL A 25 -8.59 -6.77 -1.17
C VAL A 25 -8.12 -7.45 -2.45
N GLU A 26 -9.00 -8.17 -3.15
CA GLU A 26 -8.70 -8.81 -4.44
C GLU A 26 -8.27 -7.77 -5.48
N LYS A 27 -9.01 -6.66 -5.58
CA LYS A 27 -8.71 -5.59 -6.53
C LYS A 27 -7.38 -4.88 -6.23
N ILE A 28 -7.01 -4.76 -4.96
CA ILE A 28 -5.71 -4.24 -4.54
C ILE A 28 -4.61 -5.27 -4.85
N GLY A 29 -4.86 -6.54 -4.52
CA GLY A 29 -3.97 -7.67 -4.74
C GLY A 29 -3.56 -7.82 -6.21
N ASN A 30 -4.54 -7.78 -7.12
CA ASN A 30 -4.30 -7.92 -8.56
C ASN A 30 -3.66 -6.66 -9.20
N ARG A 31 -3.62 -5.54 -8.46
CA ARG A 31 -2.97 -4.30 -8.91
C ARG A 31 -1.60 -4.09 -8.28
N LEU A 32 -1.14 -5.00 -7.42
CA LEU A 32 0.22 -4.95 -6.90
C LEU A 32 1.18 -5.07 -8.10
N PRO A 33 1.98 -4.03 -8.39
CA PRO A 33 2.99 -4.15 -9.42
C PRO A 33 3.99 -5.24 -8.99
N HIS A 34 4.59 -5.91 -9.97
CA HIS A 34 5.53 -7.02 -9.73
C HIS A 34 6.49 -6.70 -8.58
N PRO A 35 6.86 -7.66 -7.71
CA PRO A 35 7.67 -7.38 -6.51
C PRO A 35 8.91 -6.53 -6.78
N ALA A 36 9.59 -6.76 -7.91
CA ALA A 36 10.74 -5.96 -8.35
C ALA A 36 10.41 -4.46 -8.52
N SER A 37 9.24 -4.12 -9.07
CA SER A 37 8.80 -2.73 -9.25
C SER A 37 8.51 -2.05 -7.92
N LEU A 38 7.95 -2.76 -6.94
CA LEU A 38 7.76 -2.21 -5.58
C LEU A 38 9.11 -1.85 -4.96
N PHE A 39 10.10 -2.75 -5.04
CA PHE A 39 11.44 -2.45 -4.54
C PHE A 39 12.11 -1.29 -5.29
N ALA A 40 11.94 -1.20 -6.61
CA ALA A 40 12.47 -0.09 -7.40
C ALA A 40 11.84 1.25 -6.96
N ILE A 41 10.52 1.28 -6.76
CA ILE A 41 9.82 2.48 -6.26
C ILE A 41 10.31 2.84 -4.87
N PHE A 42 10.41 1.87 -3.94
CA PHE A 42 10.90 2.14 -2.59
C PHE A 42 12.36 2.59 -2.56
N ALA A 43 13.23 2.01 -3.40
CA ALA A 43 14.62 2.42 -3.52
C ALA A 43 14.73 3.85 -4.03
N PHE A 44 13.99 4.18 -5.10
CA PHE A 44 13.95 5.53 -5.65
C PHE A 44 13.40 6.54 -4.62
N ALA A 45 12.29 6.21 -3.97
CA ALA A 45 11.69 7.05 -2.93
C ALA A 45 12.65 7.26 -1.74
N THR A 46 13.35 6.21 -1.31
CA THR A 46 14.34 6.29 -0.22
C THR A 46 15.53 7.15 -0.61
N ALA A 47 16.03 7.03 -1.84
CA ALA A 47 17.13 7.87 -2.33
C ALA A 47 16.74 9.35 -2.31
N VAL A 48 15.56 9.69 -2.86
CA VAL A 48 15.04 11.08 -2.86
C VAL A 48 14.80 11.59 -1.45
N ALA A 49 14.21 10.77 -0.57
CA ALA A 49 13.98 11.14 0.83
C ALA A 49 15.30 11.40 1.56
N SER A 50 16.32 10.54 1.37
CA SER A 50 17.64 10.71 2.00
C SER A 50 18.28 12.04 1.59
N TRP A 51 18.14 12.42 0.32
CA TRP A 51 18.67 13.68 -0.20
C TRP A 51 17.98 14.89 0.44
N LEU A 52 16.65 14.86 0.56
CA LEU A 52 15.88 15.94 1.19
C LEU A 52 16.19 16.09 2.69
N ILE A 53 16.22 14.97 3.42
CA ILE A 53 16.48 14.94 4.86
C ILE A 53 17.90 15.42 5.17
N CYS A 54 18.88 14.99 4.37
CA CYS A 54 20.27 15.45 4.51
C CYS A 54 20.38 16.95 4.25
N ARG A 55 19.68 17.49 3.24
CA ARG A 55 19.66 18.93 2.94
C ARG A 55 18.98 19.75 4.03
N ALA A 56 18.02 19.17 4.74
CA ALA A 56 17.38 19.77 5.90
C ALA A 56 18.25 19.71 7.17
N GLY A 57 19.42 19.05 7.15
CA GLY A 57 20.34 18.97 8.29
C GLY A 57 19.77 18.17 9.47
N VAL A 58 18.89 17.20 9.21
CA VAL A 58 18.23 16.43 10.27
C VAL A 58 19.25 15.56 10.99
N THR A 59 19.23 15.66 12.32
CA THR A 59 20.06 14.85 13.22
C THR A 59 19.17 14.17 14.26
N ALA A 60 19.66 13.05 14.81
CA ALA A 60 19.00 12.31 15.88
C ALA A 60 20.04 11.87 16.91
N VAL A 61 19.62 11.64 18.14
CA VAL A 61 20.50 11.09 19.19
C VAL A 61 20.39 9.57 19.20
N HIS A 62 21.51 8.87 19.14
CA HIS A 62 21.53 7.42 19.18
C HIS A 62 21.17 6.93 20.59
N PRO A 63 20.08 6.16 20.77
CA PRO A 63 19.54 5.84 22.10
C PRO A 63 20.45 4.94 22.94
N GLY A 64 21.35 4.18 22.31
CA GLY A 64 22.29 3.29 23.02
C GLY A 64 23.64 3.91 23.39
N THR A 65 24.04 4.99 22.71
CA THR A 65 25.40 5.58 22.89
C THR A 65 25.36 7.06 23.24
N GLY A 66 24.23 7.74 23.05
CA GLY A 66 24.11 9.18 23.24
C GLY A 66 24.78 10.03 22.16
N ALA A 67 25.41 9.41 21.16
CA ALA A 67 26.05 10.14 20.07
C ALA A 67 25.02 10.74 19.11
N THR A 68 25.29 11.94 18.61
CA THR A 68 24.48 12.55 17.55
C THR A 68 24.79 11.88 16.21
N ILE A 69 23.76 11.32 15.58
CA ILE A 69 23.79 10.77 14.21
C ILE A 69 23.15 11.77 13.24
N SER A 70 23.74 11.91 12.06
CA SER A 70 23.23 12.77 10.99
C SER A 70 22.66 11.91 9.86
N ALA A 71 21.63 12.41 9.17
CA ALA A 71 21.11 11.73 7.99
C ALA A 71 22.18 11.65 6.88
N VAL A 72 22.31 10.49 6.24
CA VAL A 72 23.30 10.22 5.19
C VAL A 72 22.65 10.36 3.82
N ASN A 73 23.36 10.99 2.88
CA ASN A 73 22.95 11.09 1.48
C ASN A 73 23.36 9.84 0.71
N MET A 74 22.45 9.21 -0.05
CA MET A 74 22.77 8.03 -0.86
C MET A 74 23.12 8.35 -2.33
N ILE A 75 23.14 9.63 -2.72
CA ILE A 75 23.32 10.09 -4.11
C ILE A 75 24.70 10.75 -4.31
N SER A 76 25.37 11.21 -3.25
CA SER A 76 26.62 11.99 -3.29
C SER A 76 27.67 11.50 -2.31
#